data_AF-A0A3D1F6F1-F1
#
_entry.id   AF-A0A3D1F6F1-F1
#
_cell.length_a   1.000
_cell.length_b   1.000
_cell.length_c   1.000
_cell.angle_alpha   90.00
_cell.angle_beta   90.00
_cell.angle_gamma   90.00
#
_symmetry.space_group_name_H-M   'P 1'
#
loop_
_entity.id
_entity.type
_entity.pdbx_description
1 polymer ?
#
loop_
_entity_poly.entity_id
_entity_poly.type
_entity_poly.pdbx_seq_one_letter_code
_entity_poly.pdbx_strand_id
1 'polypeptide(L)'
;GGTGSNLGVFRLERDVLRHIPDLLFVEFAVNDSRASPSQITKAMEGIVRQTWTKLPDCDIVFVYTIVAGNVKNLQAGKMKRSASVMEAVADHYAIPSIHLGIEAAKLEKEGKLVMKDPNAKVTAVSGDDVNFDSEKLPMTKDGVIVFAKDGVHPYTSTGHHLYMRAIERSIPAIKASGSVGNHQLTAPLDPANWESAKMIALTKDMIRGTATELPNNTGLGKSFGSRMPSVWKLEPGATLSFKFKGSTLYLYDLLGPGCGMVEVDVDGKTRKIKRMDRYCSYTRLSMLGLGQDFKPDQVHTVKITVLDEKFDKREILFESKHADFDKNPAKYEPLDWYTGAIMLVGELVD
;
A
#
# COMPACT_ATOMS: atom_id res chain seq x y z
N GLY A 1 3.58 -3.33 -4.64
CA GLY A 1 3.19 -4.33 -3.63
C GLY A 1 3.79 -3.97 -2.30
N GLY A 2 3.35 -4.62 -1.21
CA GLY A 2 3.87 -4.34 0.13
C GLY A 2 3.25 -3.13 0.83
N THR A 3 2.05 -2.72 0.43
CA THR A 3 1.38 -1.47 0.86
C THR A 3 0.07 -1.79 1.55
N GLY A 4 -0.22 -1.14 2.68
CA GLY A 4 -1.48 -1.32 3.40
C GLY A 4 -2.64 -0.46 2.87
N SER A 5 -3.82 -0.67 3.46
CA SER A 5 -5.03 0.13 3.21
C SER A 5 -4.79 1.62 3.48
N ASN A 6 -3.89 1.91 4.44
CA ASN A 6 -3.47 3.25 4.81
C ASN A 6 -2.81 4.05 3.67
N LEU A 7 -2.25 3.40 2.65
CA LEU A 7 -1.83 4.06 1.41
C LEU A 7 -2.92 3.93 0.33
N GLY A 8 -3.59 2.79 0.27
CA GLY A 8 -4.65 2.49 -0.70
C GLY A 8 -5.72 3.58 -0.76
N VAL A 9 -6.21 3.98 0.41
CA VAL A 9 -7.25 5.00 0.58
C VAL A 9 -6.91 6.38 0.02
N PHE A 10 -5.63 6.79 0.01
CA PHE A 10 -5.23 8.09 -0.58
C PHE A 10 -5.07 8.05 -2.09
N ARG A 11 -4.68 6.90 -2.64
CA ARG A 11 -4.45 6.72 -4.09
C ARG A 11 -5.66 6.14 -4.82
N LEU A 12 -6.74 5.84 -4.10
CA LEU A 12 -7.92 5.15 -4.61
C LEU A 12 -8.51 5.84 -5.84
N GLU A 13 -8.70 7.16 -5.75
CA GLU A 13 -9.22 7.96 -6.86
C GLU A 13 -8.36 7.83 -8.12
N ARG A 14 -7.04 7.99 -7.97
CA ARG A 14 -6.09 7.99 -9.09
C ARG A 14 -5.89 6.60 -9.69
N ASP A 15 -5.83 5.57 -8.87
CA ASP A 15 -5.41 4.23 -9.31
C ASP A 15 -6.59 3.32 -9.63
N VAL A 16 -7.80 3.67 -9.18
CA VAL A 16 -8.98 2.80 -9.27
C VAL A 16 -10.19 3.59 -9.78
N LEU A 17 -10.72 4.54 -9.01
CA LEU A 17 -12.05 5.11 -9.29
C LEU A 17 -12.11 5.96 -10.55
N ARG A 18 -10.99 6.54 -11.00
CA ARG A 18 -10.93 7.23 -12.31
C ARG A 18 -11.22 6.31 -13.50
N HIS A 19 -11.10 5.00 -13.31
CA HIS A 19 -11.39 3.99 -14.33
C HIS A 19 -12.84 3.52 -14.30
N ILE A 20 -13.66 4.05 -13.38
CA ILE A 20 -15.11 3.80 -13.29
C ILE A 20 -15.41 2.28 -13.25
N PRO A 21 -14.84 1.52 -12.29
CA PRO A 21 -15.13 0.10 -12.19
C PRO A 21 -16.57 -0.18 -11.75
N ASP A 22 -17.19 -1.22 -12.31
CA ASP A 22 -18.47 -1.76 -11.84
C ASP A 22 -18.31 -2.72 -10.66
N LEU A 23 -17.12 -3.31 -10.49
CA LEU A 23 -16.78 -4.25 -9.42
C LEU A 23 -15.38 -3.99 -8.88
N LEU A 24 -15.26 -3.83 -7.57
CA LEU A 24 -14.02 -3.57 -6.85
C LEU A 24 -13.69 -4.68 -5.86
N PHE A 25 -12.60 -5.40 -6.10
CA PHE A 25 -11.99 -6.30 -5.12
C PHE A 25 -11.01 -5.54 -4.22
N VAL A 26 -11.17 -5.63 -2.90
CA VAL A 26 -10.28 -4.96 -1.93
C VAL A 26 -9.51 -5.99 -1.10
N GLU A 27 -8.17 -5.94 -1.14
CA GLU A 27 -7.27 -6.86 -0.43
C GLU A 27 -6.13 -6.08 0.23
N PHE A 28 -6.11 -6.05 1.55
CA PHE A 28 -4.99 -5.49 2.33
C PHE A 28 -4.66 -6.32 3.57
N ALA A 29 -5.30 -7.47 3.78
CA ALA A 29 -5.24 -8.19 5.06
C ALA A 29 -3.82 -8.60 5.42
N VAL A 30 -3.00 -9.04 4.45
CA VAL A 30 -1.60 -9.38 4.72
C VAL A 30 -0.77 -8.13 5.00
N ASN A 31 -0.98 -7.06 4.23
CA ASN A 31 -0.19 -5.83 4.32
C ASN A 31 -0.50 -4.99 5.57
N ASP A 32 -1.73 -5.06 6.07
CA ASP A 32 -2.18 -4.36 7.28
C ASP A 32 -1.81 -5.09 8.58
N SER A 33 -1.04 -6.17 8.51
CA SER A 33 -0.66 -6.99 9.68
C SER A 33 -0.12 -6.19 10.87
N ARG A 34 0.59 -5.07 10.59
CA ARG A 34 1.19 -4.19 11.59
C ARG A 34 0.37 -2.92 11.89
N ALA A 35 -0.69 -2.65 11.13
CA ALA A 35 -1.54 -1.49 11.38
C ALA A 35 -2.38 -1.70 12.67
N SER A 36 -2.77 -0.61 13.32
CA SER A 36 -3.70 -0.68 14.45
C SER A 36 -5.12 -0.99 13.94
N PRO A 37 -6.00 -1.60 14.76
CA PRO A 37 -7.39 -1.83 14.35
C PRO A 37 -8.09 -0.53 13.92
N SER A 38 -7.93 0.55 14.69
CA SER A 38 -8.50 1.86 14.34
C SER A 38 -8.01 2.37 12.98
N GLN A 39 -6.73 2.26 12.66
CA GLN A 39 -6.22 2.69 11.36
C GLN A 39 -6.79 1.85 10.20
N ILE A 40 -6.91 0.53 10.39
CA ILE A 40 -7.51 -0.38 9.40
C ILE A 40 -8.97 0.01 9.18
N THR A 41 -9.75 0.19 10.25
CA THR A 41 -11.16 0.60 10.18
C THR A 41 -11.29 1.91 9.42
N LYS A 42 -10.57 2.97 9.81
CA LYS A 42 -10.64 4.29 9.17
C LYS A 42 -10.29 4.25 7.68
N ALA A 43 -9.23 3.52 7.32
CA ALA A 43 -8.76 3.43 5.93
C ALA A 43 -9.68 2.57 5.05
N MET A 44 -10.12 1.41 5.55
CA MET A 44 -11.01 0.50 4.80
C MET A 44 -12.40 1.09 4.63
N GLU A 45 -12.95 1.70 5.69
CA GLU A 45 -14.19 2.46 5.60
C GLU A 45 -14.05 3.64 4.64
N GLY A 46 -12.94 4.38 4.69
CA GLY A 46 -12.65 5.44 3.73
C GLY A 46 -12.68 4.95 2.28
N ILE A 47 -12.17 3.74 2.00
CA ILE A 47 -12.24 3.14 0.66
C ILE A 47 -13.67 2.86 0.23
N VAL A 48 -14.49 2.25 1.11
CA VAL A 48 -15.91 1.96 0.83
C VAL A 48 -16.66 3.25 0.54
N ARG A 49 -16.54 4.22 1.45
CA ARG A 49 -17.29 5.48 1.37
C ARG A 49 -16.90 6.33 0.17
N GLN A 50 -15.61 6.43 -0.16
CA GLN A 50 -15.15 7.08 -1.39
C GLN A 50 -15.71 6.40 -2.64
N THR A 51 -15.69 5.06 -2.67
CA THR A 51 -16.17 4.27 -3.81
C THR A 51 -17.66 4.54 -4.04
N TRP A 52 -18.51 4.37 -3.04
CA TRP A 52 -19.96 4.54 -3.20
C TRP A 52 -20.44 5.99 -3.28
N THR A 53 -19.66 6.96 -2.76
CA THR A 53 -19.93 8.39 -3.02
C THR A 53 -19.77 8.70 -4.51
N LYS A 54 -18.73 8.15 -5.15
CA LYS A 54 -18.40 8.46 -6.54
C LYS A 54 -19.12 7.55 -7.54
N LEU A 55 -19.21 6.27 -7.22
CA LEU A 55 -19.73 5.19 -8.04
C LEU A 55 -20.75 4.39 -7.20
N PRO A 56 -21.96 4.92 -7.00
CA PRO A 56 -22.98 4.26 -6.18
C PRO A 56 -23.40 2.89 -6.74
N ASP A 57 -23.15 2.62 -8.02
CA ASP A 57 -23.47 1.35 -8.67
C ASP A 57 -22.30 0.35 -8.67
N CYS A 58 -21.16 0.70 -8.06
CA CYS A 58 -19.99 -0.16 -7.98
C CYS A 58 -20.12 -1.16 -6.84
N ASP A 59 -20.12 -2.46 -7.18
CA ASP A 59 -20.08 -3.52 -6.18
C ASP A 59 -18.68 -3.64 -5.55
N ILE A 60 -18.65 -3.94 -4.25
CA ILE A 60 -17.40 -4.16 -3.51
C ILE A 60 -17.38 -5.61 -3.00
N VAL A 61 -16.22 -6.25 -3.11
CA VAL A 61 -15.95 -7.56 -2.49
C VAL A 61 -14.64 -7.47 -1.74
N PHE A 62 -14.66 -7.77 -0.44
CA PHE A 62 -13.42 -7.92 0.32
C PHE A 62 -12.83 -9.30 0.07
N VAL A 63 -11.53 -9.38 -0.14
CA VAL A 63 -10.85 -10.67 -0.31
C VAL A 63 -9.67 -10.78 0.63
N TYR A 64 -9.40 -11.99 1.11
CA TYR A 64 -8.37 -12.23 2.11
C TYR A 64 -7.36 -13.27 1.63
N THR A 65 -6.14 -12.81 1.37
CA THR A 65 -5.00 -13.67 1.04
C THR A 65 -4.37 -14.25 2.32
N ILE A 66 -3.65 -15.36 2.17
CA ILE A 66 -2.98 -16.08 3.25
C ILE A 66 -1.46 -16.10 3.03
N VAL A 67 -0.72 -16.13 4.14
CA VAL A 67 0.73 -16.39 4.16
C VAL A 67 1.01 -17.62 5.04
N ALA A 68 2.16 -18.27 4.83
CA ALA A 68 2.57 -19.48 5.54
C ALA A 68 2.40 -19.35 7.07
N GLY A 69 2.78 -18.19 7.64
CA GLY A 69 2.68 -17.92 9.07
C GLY A 69 1.25 -17.82 9.64
N ASN A 70 0.21 -17.84 8.80
CA ASN A 70 -1.19 -17.76 9.24
C ASN A 70 -1.99 -19.05 9.01
N VAL A 71 -1.40 -20.07 8.39
CA VAL A 71 -2.10 -21.30 8.00
C VAL A 71 -2.65 -22.09 9.18
N LYS A 72 -1.85 -22.28 10.24
CA LYS A 72 -2.30 -23.02 11.43
C LYS A 72 -3.45 -22.32 12.16
N ASN A 73 -3.46 -20.99 12.17
CA ASN A 73 -4.59 -20.23 12.72
C ASN A 73 -5.86 -20.46 11.89
N LEU A 74 -5.75 -20.39 10.56
CA LEU A 74 -6.91 -20.62 9.69
C LEU A 74 -7.45 -22.04 9.82
N GLN A 75 -6.58 -23.05 9.95
CA GLN A 75 -6.98 -24.43 10.22
C GLN A 75 -7.71 -24.62 11.55
N ALA A 76 -7.44 -23.75 12.52
CA ALA A 76 -8.13 -23.68 13.80
C ALA A 76 -9.39 -22.79 13.76
N GLY A 77 -9.85 -22.39 12.57
CA GLY A 77 -11.03 -21.53 12.39
C GLY A 77 -10.78 -20.06 12.74
N LYS A 78 -9.53 -19.62 12.84
CA LYS A 78 -9.18 -18.23 13.21
C LYS A 78 -8.72 -17.44 12.00
N MET A 79 -9.35 -16.28 11.82
CA MET A 79 -8.94 -15.29 10.83
C MET A 79 -7.69 -14.53 11.28
N LYS A 80 -6.98 -13.92 10.33
CA LYS A 80 -5.95 -12.94 10.64
C LYS A 80 -6.58 -11.72 11.30
N ARG A 81 -5.93 -11.14 12.32
CA ARG A 81 -6.44 -9.95 13.04
C ARG A 81 -6.90 -8.82 12.11
N SER A 82 -6.10 -8.49 11.11
CA SER A 82 -6.45 -7.45 10.12
C SER A 82 -7.70 -7.81 9.32
N ALA A 83 -7.84 -9.07 8.89
CA ALA A 83 -9.04 -9.53 8.20
C ALA A 83 -10.27 -9.45 9.13
N SER A 84 -10.16 -9.84 10.40
CA SER A 84 -11.25 -9.69 11.37
C SER A 84 -11.68 -8.23 11.57
N VAL A 85 -10.76 -7.27 11.53
CA VAL A 85 -11.10 -5.84 11.59
C VAL A 85 -11.78 -5.38 10.30
N MET A 86 -11.34 -5.88 9.14
CA MET A 86 -11.97 -5.60 7.85
C MET A 86 -13.39 -6.17 7.77
N GLU A 87 -13.64 -7.35 8.34
CA GLU A 87 -14.99 -7.94 8.41
C GLU A 87 -15.95 -7.07 9.22
N ALA A 88 -15.51 -6.39 10.28
CA ALA A 88 -16.37 -5.44 10.99
C ALA A 88 -16.81 -4.27 10.11
N VAL A 89 -15.95 -3.82 9.17
CA VAL A 89 -16.33 -2.84 8.15
C VAL A 89 -17.27 -3.47 7.13
N ALA A 90 -16.98 -4.70 6.70
CA ALA A 90 -17.80 -5.42 5.74
C ALA A 90 -19.24 -5.62 6.25
N ASP A 91 -19.39 -6.08 7.50
CA ASP A 91 -20.68 -6.27 8.18
C ASP A 91 -21.46 -4.95 8.27
N HIS A 92 -20.80 -3.84 8.63
CA HIS A 92 -21.45 -2.53 8.76
C HIS A 92 -22.02 -2.02 7.44
N TYR A 93 -21.38 -2.35 6.32
CA TYR A 93 -21.78 -1.93 4.98
C TYR A 93 -22.44 -3.05 4.16
N ALA A 94 -22.72 -4.22 4.76
CA ALA A 94 -23.24 -5.41 4.08
C ALA A 94 -22.42 -5.83 2.83
N ILE A 95 -21.10 -5.70 2.90
CA ILE A 95 -20.17 -6.06 1.82
C ILE A 95 -19.83 -7.56 1.91
N PRO A 96 -19.99 -8.34 0.83
CA PRO A 96 -19.56 -9.73 0.81
C PRO A 96 -18.03 -9.86 0.89
N SER A 97 -17.56 -10.94 1.50
CA SER A 97 -16.12 -11.25 1.55
C SER A 97 -15.78 -12.68 1.15
N ILE A 98 -14.55 -12.89 0.66
CA ILE A 98 -14.03 -14.20 0.25
C ILE A 98 -12.68 -14.45 0.91
N HIS A 99 -12.59 -15.48 1.76
CA HIS A 99 -11.30 -15.94 2.24
C HIS A 99 -10.64 -16.89 1.23
N LEU A 100 -9.66 -16.39 0.49
CA LEU A 100 -9.01 -17.10 -0.62
C LEU A 100 -8.14 -18.28 -0.15
N GLY A 101 -7.66 -18.23 1.09
CA GLY A 101 -6.72 -19.24 1.64
C GLY A 101 -7.34 -20.51 2.23
N ILE A 102 -8.67 -20.68 2.25
CA ILE A 102 -9.31 -21.80 2.96
C ILE A 102 -8.89 -23.17 2.39
N GLU A 103 -8.90 -23.30 1.05
CA GLU A 103 -8.52 -24.58 0.42
C GLU A 103 -7.03 -24.86 0.58
N ALA A 104 -6.17 -23.84 0.47
CA ALA A 104 -4.74 -24.00 0.72
C ALA A 104 -4.46 -24.50 2.15
N ALA A 105 -5.16 -23.95 3.15
CA ALA A 105 -5.04 -24.39 4.54
C ALA A 105 -5.55 -25.83 4.74
N LYS A 106 -6.64 -26.23 4.08
CA LYS A 106 -7.12 -27.61 4.10
C LYS A 106 -6.09 -28.58 3.49
N LEU A 107 -5.59 -28.28 2.29
CA LEU A 107 -4.60 -29.10 1.60
C LEU A 107 -3.28 -29.22 2.38
N GLU A 108 -2.86 -28.16 3.08
CA GLU A 108 -1.68 -28.23 3.96
C GLU A 108 -1.92 -29.15 5.16
N LYS A 109 -3.12 -29.11 5.76
CA LYS A 109 -3.49 -30.01 6.87
C LYS A 109 -3.49 -31.48 6.44
N GLU A 110 -3.86 -31.75 5.20
CA GLU A 110 -3.86 -33.08 4.58
C GLU A 110 -2.48 -33.54 4.08
N GLY A 111 -1.44 -32.70 4.16
CA GLY A 111 -0.11 -33.01 3.64
C GLY A 111 0.00 -32.97 2.12
N LYS A 112 -1.02 -32.48 1.41
CA LYS A 112 -1.06 -32.37 -0.06
C LYS A 112 -0.48 -31.05 -0.59
N LEU A 113 -0.25 -30.09 0.29
CA LEU A 113 0.33 -28.78 -0.06
C LEU A 113 1.37 -28.37 0.98
N VAL A 114 2.48 -27.77 0.51
CA VAL A 114 3.41 -27.03 1.35
C VAL A 114 3.30 -25.54 1.05
N MET A 115 3.25 -24.74 2.10
CA MET A 115 3.07 -23.29 1.98
C MET A 115 4.32 -22.57 1.46
N LYS A 116 5.50 -23.16 1.69
CA LYS A 116 6.80 -22.59 1.33
C LYS A 116 7.76 -23.69 0.92
N ASP A 117 8.31 -23.59 -0.28
CA ASP A 117 9.49 -24.34 -0.69
C ASP A 117 10.38 -23.45 -1.59
N PRO A 118 11.54 -22.97 -1.09
CA PRO A 118 12.43 -22.11 -1.85
C PRO A 118 13.17 -22.83 -2.99
N ASN A 119 13.21 -24.18 -2.95
CA ASN A 119 13.94 -25.03 -3.90
C ASN A 119 13.02 -25.65 -4.97
N ALA A 120 11.70 -25.47 -4.82
CA ALA A 120 10.74 -25.99 -5.78
C ALA A 120 10.96 -25.38 -7.17
N LYS A 121 11.13 -26.25 -8.16
CA LYS A 121 11.15 -25.88 -9.59
C LYS A 121 9.72 -25.86 -10.13
N VAL A 122 8.92 -24.90 -9.68
CA VAL A 122 7.62 -24.62 -10.29
C VAL A 122 7.87 -23.60 -11.40
N THR A 123 7.54 -23.94 -12.65
CA THR A 123 7.61 -22.97 -13.75
C THR A 123 6.64 -21.84 -13.45
N ALA A 124 7.18 -20.64 -13.21
CA ALA A 124 6.36 -19.43 -13.08
C ALA A 124 5.83 -19.09 -14.47
N VAL A 125 4.54 -19.39 -14.70
CA VAL A 125 3.81 -18.97 -15.90
C VAL A 125 3.07 -17.66 -15.58
N SER A 126 2.91 -16.78 -16.57
CA SER A 126 2.23 -15.48 -16.42
C SER A 126 1.56 -15.09 -17.73
N GLY A 127 0.50 -14.26 -17.66
CA GLY A 127 -0.23 -13.82 -18.85
C GLY A 127 -0.99 -14.98 -19.52
N ASP A 128 -0.96 -15.02 -20.85
CA ASP A 128 -1.70 -16.01 -21.65
C ASP A 128 -1.16 -17.44 -21.50
N ASP A 129 0.05 -17.60 -20.94
CA ASP A 129 0.66 -18.91 -20.66
C ASP A 129 0.10 -19.58 -19.40
N VAL A 130 -0.76 -18.89 -18.63
CA VAL A 130 -1.36 -19.45 -17.43
C VAL A 130 -2.53 -20.36 -17.80
N ASN A 131 -2.34 -21.66 -17.66
CA ASN A 131 -3.43 -22.61 -17.80
C ASN A 131 -4.27 -22.68 -16.51
N PHE A 132 -5.40 -21.97 -16.52
CA PHE A 132 -6.39 -21.99 -15.43
C PHE A 132 -7.39 -23.15 -15.53
N ASP A 133 -7.41 -23.86 -16.66
CA ASP A 133 -8.34 -24.97 -16.93
C ASP A 133 -7.81 -26.32 -16.46
N SER A 134 -6.58 -26.39 -15.93
CA SER A 134 -6.05 -27.66 -15.44
C SER A 134 -6.79 -28.08 -14.16
N GLU A 135 -7.53 -29.20 -14.24
CA GLU A 135 -8.06 -29.87 -13.04
C GLU A 135 -6.95 -30.36 -12.10
N LYS A 136 -5.71 -30.44 -12.62
CA LYS A 136 -4.51 -30.84 -11.88
C LYS A 136 -3.56 -29.67 -11.75
N LEU A 137 -3.29 -29.27 -10.51
CA LEU A 137 -2.26 -28.30 -10.18
C LEU A 137 -0.85 -28.91 -10.36
N PRO A 138 0.17 -28.12 -10.74
CA PRO A 138 1.56 -28.56 -10.68
C PRO A 138 1.94 -29.05 -9.28
N MET A 139 2.63 -30.18 -9.23
CA MET A 139 3.06 -30.85 -8.00
C MET A 139 4.55 -31.20 -8.07
N THR A 140 5.18 -31.38 -6.90
CA THR A 140 6.49 -32.00 -6.77
C THR A 140 6.44 -33.47 -7.23
N LYS A 141 7.61 -34.13 -7.33
CA LYS A 141 7.69 -35.58 -7.61
C LYS A 141 6.91 -36.43 -6.60
N ASP A 142 6.77 -35.92 -5.38
CA ASP A 142 6.06 -36.59 -4.28
C ASP A 142 4.55 -36.27 -4.27
N GLY A 143 4.03 -35.61 -5.31
CA GLY A 143 2.61 -35.30 -5.44
C GLY A 143 2.13 -34.13 -4.56
N VAL A 144 3.04 -33.25 -4.13
CA VAL A 144 2.73 -32.13 -3.23
C VAL A 144 2.65 -30.82 -4.00
N ILE A 145 1.60 -30.03 -3.76
CA ILE A 145 1.46 -28.68 -4.32
C ILE A 145 2.38 -27.73 -3.55
N VAL A 146 3.14 -26.90 -4.25
CA VAL A 146 3.92 -25.82 -3.63
C VAL A 146 3.18 -24.51 -3.80
N PHE A 147 2.75 -23.90 -2.70
CA PHE A 147 1.97 -22.66 -2.74
C PHE A 147 2.80 -21.44 -3.16
N ALA A 148 3.96 -21.24 -2.52
CA ALA A 148 4.83 -20.09 -2.72
C ALA A 148 6.31 -20.46 -2.53
N LYS A 149 7.21 -19.68 -3.14
CA LYS A 149 8.66 -19.81 -2.91
C LYS A 149 9.06 -19.37 -1.50
N ASP A 150 8.50 -18.26 -1.05
CA ASP A 150 8.90 -17.57 0.18
C ASP A 150 7.88 -17.68 1.32
N GLY A 151 6.73 -18.31 1.05
CA GLY A 151 5.60 -18.42 1.98
C GLY A 151 4.71 -17.17 2.02
N VAL A 152 4.89 -16.23 1.08
CA VAL A 152 4.13 -14.97 1.00
C VAL A 152 3.53 -14.78 -0.39
N HIS A 153 4.33 -14.89 -1.44
CA HIS A 153 3.89 -14.62 -2.81
C HIS A 153 3.58 -15.94 -3.54
N PRO A 154 2.29 -16.26 -3.78
CA PRO A 154 1.92 -17.52 -4.40
C PRO A 154 2.44 -17.63 -5.84
N TYR A 155 2.74 -18.86 -6.27
CA TYR A 155 2.98 -19.10 -7.69
C TYR A 155 1.67 -19.00 -8.48
N THR A 156 1.75 -18.48 -9.70
CA THR A 156 0.60 -18.26 -10.58
C THR A 156 -0.18 -19.55 -10.84
N SER A 157 0.54 -20.65 -11.08
CA SER A 157 -0.02 -21.95 -11.47
C SER A 157 -0.48 -22.82 -10.29
N THR A 158 -0.23 -22.41 -9.04
CA THR A 158 -0.66 -23.17 -7.85
C THR A 158 -1.44 -22.28 -6.89
N GLY A 159 -0.77 -21.45 -6.08
CA GLY A 159 -1.41 -20.65 -5.05
C GLY A 159 -2.41 -19.64 -5.61
N HIS A 160 -2.10 -18.98 -6.72
CA HIS A 160 -3.05 -18.09 -7.41
C HIS A 160 -4.20 -18.86 -8.04
N HIS A 161 -3.97 -20.07 -8.58
CA HIS A 161 -5.05 -20.91 -9.09
C HIS A 161 -6.03 -21.27 -7.97
N LEU A 162 -5.55 -21.61 -6.77
CA LEU A 162 -6.42 -21.84 -5.61
C LEU A 162 -7.24 -20.60 -5.23
N TYR A 163 -6.65 -19.41 -5.32
CA TYR A 163 -7.37 -18.15 -5.10
C TYR A 163 -8.44 -17.91 -6.17
N MET A 164 -8.14 -18.14 -7.44
CA MET A 164 -9.11 -18.04 -8.54
C MET A 164 -10.29 -18.98 -8.30
N ARG A 165 -10.05 -20.27 -7.98
CA ARG A 165 -11.12 -21.24 -7.68
C ARG A 165 -11.97 -20.80 -6.48
N ALA A 166 -11.38 -20.14 -5.49
CA ALA A 166 -12.12 -19.59 -4.36
C ALA A 166 -13.04 -18.43 -4.79
N ILE A 167 -12.64 -17.61 -5.76
CA ILE A 167 -13.49 -16.56 -6.33
C ILE A 167 -14.60 -17.20 -7.17
N GLU A 168 -14.25 -18.07 -8.13
CA GLU A 168 -15.21 -18.74 -9.03
C GLU A 168 -16.37 -19.40 -8.28
N ARG A 169 -16.07 -20.16 -7.22
CA ARG A 169 -17.12 -20.83 -6.42
C ARG A 169 -18.00 -19.86 -5.62
N SER A 170 -17.49 -18.67 -5.31
CA SER A 170 -18.16 -17.72 -4.40
C SER A 170 -19.06 -16.75 -5.15
N ILE A 171 -18.70 -16.37 -6.39
CA ILE A 171 -19.45 -15.39 -7.19
C ILE A 171 -20.93 -15.77 -7.37
N PRO A 172 -21.31 -17.02 -7.69
CA PRO A 172 -22.72 -17.38 -7.80
C PRO A 172 -23.52 -17.16 -6.50
N ALA A 173 -22.91 -17.48 -5.36
CA ALA A 173 -23.54 -17.30 -4.04
C ALA A 173 -23.69 -15.81 -3.69
N ILE A 174 -22.65 -15.01 -3.93
CA ILE A 174 -22.67 -13.55 -3.72
C ILE A 174 -23.74 -12.90 -4.61
N LYS A 175 -23.81 -13.28 -5.89
CA LYS A 175 -24.81 -12.76 -6.82
C LYS A 175 -26.23 -13.12 -6.39
N ALA A 176 -26.44 -14.29 -5.80
CA ALA A 176 -27.74 -14.73 -5.32
C ALA A 176 -28.17 -14.06 -4.00
N SER A 177 -27.25 -13.51 -3.22
CA SER A 177 -27.56 -12.87 -1.94
C SER A 177 -27.98 -11.40 -2.04
N GLY A 178 -27.77 -10.76 -3.18
CA GLY A 178 -28.05 -9.34 -3.40
C GLY A 178 -29.08 -9.08 -4.50
N SER A 179 -29.56 -7.84 -4.56
CA SER A 179 -30.38 -7.32 -5.66
C SER A 179 -29.68 -6.14 -6.30
N VAL A 180 -29.89 -5.94 -7.61
CA VAL A 180 -29.35 -4.78 -8.33
C VAL A 180 -29.92 -3.49 -7.74
N GLY A 181 -29.05 -2.53 -7.45
CA GLY A 181 -29.42 -1.19 -7.00
C GLY A 181 -28.22 -0.40 -6.52
N ASN A 182 -28.40 0.90 -6.38
CA ASN A 182 -27.38 1.81 -5.89
C ASN A 182 -27.09 1.53 -4.41
N HIS A 183 -25.82 1.47 -4.06
CA HIS A 183 -25.36 1.41 -2.69
C HIS A 183 -25.59 2.75 -2.00
N GLN A 184 -26.23 2.71 -0.83
CA GLN A 184 -26.45 3.90 0.00
C GLN A 184 -25.48 3.93 1.18
N LEU A 185 -24.92 5.11 1.42
CA LEU A 185 -24.06 5.33 2.59
C LEU A 185 -24.91 5.39 3.86
N THR A 186 -24.65 4.48 4.77
CA THR A 186 -25.13 4.54 6.14
C THR A 186 -24.28 5.53 6.97
N ALA A 187 -24.68 5.76 8.21
CA ALA A 187 -23.85 6.47 9.17
C ALA A 187 -22.47 5.78 9.28
N PRO A 188 -21.37 6.54 9.38
CA PRO A 188 -20.04 5.93 9.44
C PRO A 188 -19.88 5.07 10.71
N LEU A 189 -19.17 3.95 10.57
CA LEU A 189 -18.71 3.09 11.65
C LEU A 189 -17.69 3.82 12.53
N ASP A 190 -16.72 4.51 11.92
CA ASP A 190 -15.82 5.45 12.60
C ASP A 190 -16.08 6.88 12.09
N PRO A 191 -16.54 7.82 12.94
CA PRO A 191 -16.77 9.21 12.52
C PRO A 191 -15.46 9.92 12.09
N ALA A 192 -14.30 9.38 12.45
CA ALA A 192 -12.98 9.84 12.01
C ALA A 192 -12.40 8.96 10.88
N ASN A 193 -13.26 8.29 10.10
CA ASN A 193 -12.86 7.55 8.90
C ASN A 193 -12.16 8.44 7.86
N TRP A 194 -11.58 7.80 6.86
CA TRP A 194 -10.75 8.48 5.84
C TRP A 194 -11.47 8.65 4.50
N GLU A 195 -12.79 8.90 4.49
CA GLU A 195 -13.57 9.16 3.27
C GLU A 195 -13.10 10.41 2.51
N SER A 196 -12.56 11.41 3.21
CA SER A 196 -11.99 12.63 2.61
C SER A 196 -10.49 12.52 2.28
N ALA A 197 -9.92 11.32 2.34
CA ALA A 197 -8.54 11.08 1.95
C ALA A 197 -8.32 11.34 0.46
N LYS A 198 -7.25 12.05 0.13
CA LYS A 198 -6.84 12.30 -1.25
C LYS A 198 -5.34 12.44 -1.40
N MET A 199 -4.88 12.16 -2.60
CA MET A 199 -3.52 12.41 -3.05
C MET A 199 -3.51 13.66 -3.93
N ILE A 200 -2.84 14.70 -3.46
CA ILE A 200 -2.81 16.04 -4.06
C ILE A 200 -1.42 16.29 -4.66
N ALA A 201 -1.39 16.77 -5.89
CA ALA A 201 -0.14 17.14 -6.56
C ALA A 201 0.52 18.35 -5.88
N LEU A 202 1.85 18.37 -5.89
CA LEU A 202 2.61 19.56 -5.51
C LEU A 202 2.50 20.62 -6.61
N THR A 203 2.42 21.90 -6.24
CA THR A 203 2.50 23.01 -7.19
C THR A 203 3.79 23.78 -7.02
N LYS A 204 4.26 24.42 -8.10
CA LYS A 204 5.49 25.23 -8.06
C LYS A 204 5.43 26.34 -7.01
N ASP A 205 4.23 26.88 -6.75
CA ASP A 205 4.02 27.93 -5.76
C ASP A 205 4.21 27.47 -4.31
N MET A 206 4.12 26.17 -4.04
CA MET A 206 4.45 25.59 -2.73
C MET A 206 5.97 25.49 -2.51
N ILE A 207 6.78 25.59 -3.56
CA ILE A 207 8.22 25.29 -3.51
C ILE A 207 9.04 26.58 -3.61
N ARG A 208 10.06 26.71 -2.77
CA ARG A 208 11.07 27.78 -2.83
C ARG A 208 12.48 27.18 -2.80
N GLY A 209 13.44 27.85 -3.44
CA GLY A 209 14.81 27.36 -3.59
C GLY A 209 14.99 26.46 -4.82
N THR A 210 16.10 25.72 -4.86
CA THR A 210 16.48 24.87 -6.00
C THR A 210 15.66 23.58 -6.02
N ALA A 211 14.78 23.46 -7.01
CA ALA A 211 13.96 22.26 -7.21
C ALA A 211 13.72 21.97 -8.70
N THR A 212 13.63 20.69 -9.04
CA THR A 212 13.37 20.21 -10.40
C THR A 212 12.25 19.18 -10.39
N GLU A 213 11.21 19.40 -11.19
CA GLU A 213 10.24 18.36 -11.51
C GLU A 213 10.88 17.35 -12.48
N LEU A 214 10.95 16.08 -12.08
CA LEU A 214 11.63 15.05 -12.84
C LEU A 214 10.74 14.52 -13.96
N PRO A 215 11.25 14.42 -15.20
CA PRO A 215 10.49 13.85 -16.31
C PRO A 215 10.20 12.36 -16.10
N ASN A 216 9.00 11.92 -16.49
CA ASN A 216 8.51 10.55 -16.26
C ASN A 216 9.13 9.47 -17.17
N ASN A 217 10.13 9.81 -17.98
CA ASN A 217 10.74 8.91 -18.97
C ASN A 217 12.23 8.61 -18.70
N THR A 218 12.86 9.26 -17.72
CA THR A 218 14.24 8.99 -17.32
C THR A 218 14.43 8.97 -15.80
N GLY A 219 15.52 8.36 -15.33
CA GLY A 219 15.94 8.35 -13.93
C GLY A 219 14.85 7.92 -12.93
N LEU A 220 14.77 8.68 -11.83
CA LEU A 220 13.76 8.45 -10.77
C LEU A 220 12.34 8.80 -11.24
N GLY A 221 12.19 9.76 -12.15
CA GLY A 221 10.89 10.08 -12.75
C GLY A 221 10.31 8.90 -13.54
N LYS A 222 11.12 8.16 -14.29
CA LYS A 222 10.70 6.89 -14.91
C LYS A 222 10.32 5.82 -13.90
N SER A 223 11.12 5.68 -12.85
CA SER A 223 10.94 4.62 -11.86
C SER A 223 9.71 4.83 -10.97
N PHE A 224 9.35 6.08 -10.67
CA PHE A 224 8.35 6.41 -9.66
C PHE A 224 7.23 7.35 -10.15
N GLY A 225 7.36 7.99 -11.31
CA GLY A 225 6.38 8.95 -11.83
C GLY A 225 5.01 8.34 -12.16
N SER A 226 4.92 7.02 -12.35
CA SER A 226 3.62 6.33 -12.46
C SER A 226 2.94 6.07 -11.11
N ARG A 227 3.63 6.35 -9.99
CA ARG A 227 3.16 6.08 -8.63
C ARG A 227 2.69 7.33 -7.89
N MET A 228 2.96 8.52 -8.39
CA MET A 228 2.63 9.83 -7.80
C MET A 228 2.28 10.82 -8.92
N PRO A 229 1.53 11.91 -8.65
CA PRO A 229 1.16 12.88 -9.69
C PRO A 229 2.36 13.50 -10.41
N SER A 230 3.45 13.76 -9.67
CA SER A 230 4.75 14.23 -10.18
C SER A 230 5.86 13.75 -9.25
N VAL A 231 7.14 13.84 -9.65
CA VAL A 231 8.27 13.60 -8.75
C VAL A 231 9.15 14.84 -8.75
N TRP A 232 9.26 15.52 -7.62
CA TRP A 232 10.12 16.68 -7.45
C TRP A 232 11.41 16.29 -6.75
N LYS A 233 12.56 16.73 -7.27
CA LYS A 233 13.85 16.76 -6.59
C LYS A 233 14.02 18.14 -5.97
N LEU A 234 14.17 18.20 -4.65
CA LEU A 234 14.51 19.41 -3.89
C LEU A 234 15.93 19.26 -3.35
N GLU A 235 16.76 20.28 -3.54
CA GLU A 235 18.14 20.29 -3.07
C GLU A 235 18.25 21.00 -1.69
N PRO A 236 19.35 20.83 -0.95
CA PRO A 236 19.53 21.51 0.34
C PRO A 236 19.24 23.02 0.27
N GLY A 237 18.51 23.52 1.27
CA GLY A 237 18.00 24.89 1.34
C GLY A 237 16.64 25.10 0.66
N ALA A 238 16.19 24.19 -0.21
CA ALA A 238 14.85 24.25 -0.77
C ALA A 238 13.77 23.92 0.28
N THR A 239 12.59 24.52 0.12
CA THR A 239 11.46 24.35 1.03
C THR A 239 10.19 23.99 0.28
N LEU A 240 9.36 23.14 0.88
CA LEU A 240 7.96 22.92 0.53
C LEU A 240 7.07 23.54 1.61
N SER A 241 6.07 24.34 1.26
CA SER A 241 5.16 24.97 2.22
C SER A 241 3.73 24.98 1.71
N PHE A 242 2.78 24.69 2.61
CA PHE A 242 1.36 24.71 2.33
C PHE A 242 0.57 24.80 3.64
N LYS A 243 -0.72 25.15 3.54
CA LYS A 243 -1.66 25.07 4.66
C LYS A 243 -2.76 24.07 4.36
N PHE A 244 -3.36 23.54 5.40
CA PHE A 244 -4.46 22.59 5.27
C PHE A 244 -5.45 22.68 6.42
N LYS A 245 -6.66 22.19 6.17
CA LYS A 245 -7.64 21.75 7.18
C LYS A 245 -7.80 20.25 7.05
N GLY A 246 -7.83 19.52 8.16
CA GLY A 246 -7.93 18.06 8.09
C GLY A 246 -7.42 17.35 9.34
N SER A 247 -7.47 16.02 9.32
CA SER A 247 -7.14 15.19 10.48
C SER A 247 -5.84 14.41 10.34
N THR A 248 -5.40 14.12 9.10
CA THR A 248 -4.27 13.22 8.84
C THR A 248 -3.45 13.71 7.65
N LEU A 249 -2.13 13.74 7.80
CA LEU A 249 -1.23 14.28 6.78
C LEU A 249 0.05 13.44 6.63
N TYR A 250 0.36 13.12 5.38
CA TYR A 250 1.61 12.51 4.92
C TYR A 250 2.13 13.20 3.65
N LEU A 251 3.42 13.08 3.38
CA LEU A 251 3.98 13.27 2.05
C LEU A 251 4.31 11.90 1.45
N TYR A 252 3.93 11.69 0.19
CA TYR A 252 4.36 10.54 -0.58
C TYR A 252 5.69 10.87 -1.24
N ASP A 253 6.75 10.18 -0.82
CA ASP A 253 8.12 10.56 -1.10
C ASP A 253 9.03 9.34 -1.26
N LEU A 254 10.32 9.59 -1.47
CA LEU A 254 11.31 8.54 -1.65
C LEU A 254 12.32 8.50 -0.51
N LEU A 255 12.74 7.28 -0.17
CA LEU A 255 13.96 7.01 0.58
C LEU A 255 15.02 6.52 -0.39
N GLY A 256 16.27 6.94 -0.24
CA GLY A 256 17.32 6.49 -1.13
C GLY A 256 18.75 6.89 -0.75
N PRO A 257 19.75 6.37 -1.46
CA PRO A 257 21.16 6.60 -1.17
C PRO A 257 21.55 8.08 -1.30
N GLY A 258 21.02 8.78 -2.30
CA GLY A 258 21.22 10.22 -2.51
C GLY A 258 20.28 11.11 -1.70
N CYS A 259 19.50 10.55 -0.78
CA CYS A 259 18.59 11.33 0.04
C CYS A 259 19.27 11.87 1.30
N GLY A 260 18.96 13.12 1.65
CA GLY A 260 19.43 13.79 2.84
C GLY A 260 18.45 13.71 4.01
N MET A 261 18.37 14.80 4.75
CA MET A 261 17.46 14.98 5.88
C MET A 261 16.54 16.16 5.60
N VAL A 262 15.31 16.08 6.11
CA VAL A 262 14.38 17.21 6.09
C VAL A 262 14.06 17.65 7.51
N GLU A 263 13.93 18.96 7.70
CA GLU A 263 13.28 19.53 8.87
C GLU A 263 11.80 19.76 8.55
N VAL A 264 10.92 19.13 9.31
CA VAL A 264 9.48 19.28 9.21
C VAL A 264 9.02 20.20 10.34
N ASP A 265 8.41 21.31 9.98
CA ASP A 265 7.69 22.23 10.86
C ASP A 265 6.18 22.11 10.60
N VAL A 266 5.43 21.76 11.64
CA VAL A 266 3.96 21.81 11.62
C VAL A 266 3.51 22.67 12.81
N ASP A 267 2.85 23.78 12.52
CA ASP A 267 2.39 24.77 13.50
C ASP A 267 3.48 25.25 14.48
N GLY A 268 4.70 25.46 13.98
CA GLY A 268 5.85 25.91 14.77
C GLY A 268 6.57 24.79 15.53
N LYS A 269 6.10 23.54 15.42
CA LYS A 269 6.75 22.38 16.05
C LYS A 269 7.65 21.69 15.03
N THR A 270 8.96 21.82 15.23
CA THR A 270 9.97 21.29 14.31
C THR A 270 10.48 19.91 14.73
N ARG A 271 10.81 19.08 13.73
CA ARG A 271 11.56 17.83 13.91
C ARG A 271 12.36 17.48 12.67
N LYS A 272 13.52 16.88 12.85
CA LYS A 272 14.40 16.43 11.77
C LYS A 272 14.18 14.95 11.45
N ILE A 273 14.08 14.61 10.17
CA ILE A 273 13.81 13.26 9.69
C ILE A 273 14.74 12.91 8.54
N LYS A 274 15.53 11.84 8.71
CA LYS A 274 16.35 11.28 7.63
C LYS A 274 15.44 10.68 6.56
N ARG A 275 15.71 11.01 5.29
CA ARG A 275 15.09 10.35 4.14
C ARG A 275 15.98 9.23 3.59
N MET A 276 16.71 8.59 4.50
CA MET A 276 17.51 7.40 4.27
C MET A 276 17.35 6.46 5.46
N ASP A 277 17.40 5.16 5.21
CA ASP A 277 17.47 4.11 6.23
C ASP A 277 18.45 3.01 5.83
N ARG A 278 18.56 2.00 6.70
CA ARG A 278 19.46 0.86 6.55
C ARG A 278 19.33 0.04 5.27
N TYR A 279 18.22 0.16 4.53
CA TYR A 279 17.98 -0.55 3.28
C TYR A 279 18.41 0.25 2.04
N CYS A 280 18.70 1.55 2.18
CA CYS A 280 18.83 2.53 1.09
C CYS A 280 20.11 2.42 0.25
N SER A 281 20.52 1.20 -0.08
CA SER A 281 21.36 0.91 -1.24
C SER A 281 20.63 1.07 -2.58
N TYR A 282 19.32 1.34 -2.54
CA TYR A 282 18.49 1.65 -3.70
C TYR A 282 17.37 2.61 -3.26
N THR A 283 16.76 3.29 -4.22
CA THR A 283 15.66 4.22 -3.96
C THR A 283 14.32 3.47 -3.89
N ARG A 284 13.43 3.84 -2.97
CA ARG A 284 12.11 3.23 -2.80
C ARG A 284 11.06 4.24 -2.34
N LEU A 285 9.79 3.92 -2.59
CA LEU A 285 8.64 4.69 -2.12
C LEU A 285 8.54 4.64 -0.59
N SER A 286 8.09 5.75 -0.01
CA SER A 286 7.86 5.92 1.42
C SER A 286 6.72 6.89 1.68
N MET A 287 6.28 6.93 2.94
CA MET A 287 5.31 7.89 3.44
C MET A 287 5.99 8.65 4.58
N LEU A 288 6.29 9.92 4.35
CA LEU A 288 6.75 10.82 5.41
C LEU A 288 5.54 11.28 6.23
N GLY A 289 5.41 10.77 7.45
CA GLY A 289 4.32 11.13 8.37
C GLY A 289 4.49 12.53 8.96
N LEU A 290 3.52 13.41 8.70
CA LEU A 290 3.49 14.77 9.24
C LEU A 290 2.64 14.86 10.51
N GLY A 291 1.58 14.06 10.59
CA GLY A 291 0.81 13.86 11.82
C GLY A 291 -0.53 13.18 11.55
N GLN A 292 -1.16 12.77 12.65
CA GLN A 292 -2.52 12.27 12.72
C GLN A 292 -3.23 13.03 13.85
N ASP A 293 -4.56 12.96 13.85
CA ASP A 293 -5.44 13.57 14.86
C ASP A 293 -5.31 15.10 14.96
N PHE A 294 -5.03 15.75 13.82
CA PHE A 294 -5.18 17.20 13.66
C PHE A 294 -6.64 17.61 13.87
N LYS A 295 -6.86 18.86 14.32
CA LYS A 295 -8.22 19.39 14.49
C LYS A 295 -8.79 19.69 13.09
N PRO A 296 -9.84 18.98 12.62
CA PRO A 296 -10.24 19.04 11.22
C PRO A 296 -10.57 20.46 10.72
N ASP A 297 -11.20 21.29 11.56
CA ASP A 297 -11.64 22.63 11.19
C ASP A 297 -10.56 23.72 11.37
N GLN A 298 -9.44 23.38 12.00
CA GLN A 298 -8.33 24.31 12.22
C GLN A 298 -7.44 24.38 10.98
N VAL A 299 -7.02 25.60 10.62
CA VAL A 299 -5.96 25.78 9.63
C VAL A 299 -4.62 25.45 10.26
N HIS A 300 -3.95 24.45 9.70
CA HIS A 300 -2.61 24.02 10.05
C HIS A 300 -1.61 24.49 9.00
N THR A 301 -0.43 24.91 9.44
CA THR A 301 0.64 25.38 8.54
C THR A 301 1.79 24.37 8.53
N VAL A 302 2.29 24.07 7.33
CA VAL A 302 3.40 23.14 7.12
C VAL A 302 4.52 23.84 6.38
N LYS A 303 5.75 23.64 6.87
CA LYS A 303 6.98 23.94 6.15
C LYS A 303 7.94 22.77 6.27
N ILE A 304 8.46 22.29 5.16
CA ILE A 304 9.50 21.27 5.11
C ILE A 304 10.73 21.86 4.44
N THR A 305 11.87 21.82 5.10
CA THR A 305 13.15 22.34 4.60
C THR A 305 14.11 21.18 4.35
N VAL A 306 14.74 21.12 3.18
CA VAL A 306 15.82 20.16 2.91
C VAL A 306 17.11 20.68 3.56
N LEU A 307 17.74 19.85 4.39
CA LEU A 307 18.93 20.23 5.15
C LEU A 307 20.21 19.84 4.41
N ASP A 308 21.26 20.65 4.55
CA ASP A 308 22.63 20.35 4.12
C ASP A 308 23.44 19.56 5.18
N GLU A 309 22.77 19.17 6.27
CA GLU A 309 23.35 18.41 7.37
C GLU A 309 23.84 17.04 6.88
N LYS A 310 25.17 16.84 6.93
CA LYS A 310 25.82 15.57 6.62
C LYS A 310 25.68 14.59 7.77
N PHE A 311 25.52 13.32 7.43
CA PHE A 311 25.56 12.21 8.37
C PHE A 311 26.25 10.99 7.72
N ASP A 312 26.84 10.12 8.54
CA ASP A 312 27.48 8.91 8.02
C ASP A 312 26.41 7.95 7.48
N LYS A 313 26.30 7.93 6.15
CA LYS A 313 25.37 7.06 5.42
C LYS A 313 25.81 5.60 5.47
N ARG A 314 27.11 5.32 5.57
CA ARG A 314 27.65 3.96 5.63
C ARG A 314 27.28 3.31 6.96
N GLU A 315 27.36 4.03 8.07
CA GLU A 315 26.94 3.55 9.40
C GLU A 315 25.44 3.23 9.49
N ILE A 316 24.60 3.94 8.73
CA ILE A 316 23.15 3.68 8.70
C ILE A 316 22.83 2.38 7.96
N LEU A 317 23.57 2.10 6.88
CA LEU A 317 23.35 0.93 6.04
C LEU A 317 23.59 -0.36 6.81
N PHE A 318 22.81 -1.39 6.47
CA PHE A 318 23.20 -2.75 6.86
C PHE A 318 24.59 -3.08 6.33
N GLU A 319 25.34 -3.86 7.10
CA GLU A 319 26.67 -4.36 6.73
C GLU A 319 26.67 -5.04 5.35
N SER A 320 25.62 -5.82 5.03
CA SER A 320 25.42 -6.44 3.71
C SER A 320 25.40 -5.46 2.52
N LYS A 321 25.31 -4.16 2.78
CA LYS A 321 25.26 -3.08 1.77
C LYS A 321 26.53 -2.22 1.74
N HIS A 322 27.46 -2.42 2.66
CA HIS A 322 28.71 -1.64 2.72
C HIS A 322 29.54 -1.77 1.44
N ALA A 323 29.60 -2.97 0.84
CA ALA A 323 30.29 -3.16 -0.43
C ALA A 323 29.72 -2.31 -1.59
N ASP A 324 28.39 -2.07 -1.62
CA ASP A 324 27.78 -1.19 -2.62
C ASP A 324 28.13 0.29 -2.35
N PHE A 325 28.20 0.69 -1.08
CA PHE A 325 28.64 2.02 -0.67
C PHE A 325 30.09 2.27 -1.08
N ASP A 326 31.00 1.38 -0.67
CA ASP A 326 32.44 1.51 -0.87
C ASP A 326 32.80 1.52 -2.38
N LYS A 327 32.05 0.77 -3.20
CA LYS A 327 32.22 0.75 -4.66
C LYS A 327 31.62 1.97 -5.36
N ASN A 328 30.57 2.59 -4.81
CA ASN A 328 29.82 3.66 -5.48
C ASN A 328 29.63 4.90 -4.58
N PRO A 329 30.69 5.52 -4.03
CA PRO A 329 30.54 6.61 -3.05
C PRO A 329 29.73 7.80 -3.60
N ALA A 330 29.92 8.16 -4.87
CA ALA A 330 29.19 9.26 -5.53
C ALA A 330 27.66 9.10 -5.52
N LYS A 331 27.15 7.87 -5.42
CA LYS A 331 25.70 7.57 -5.30
C LYS A 331 25.12 8.05 -3.97
N TYR A 332 25.96 8.17 -2.94
CA TYR A 332 25.59 8.52 -1.57
C TYR A 332 25.95 9.96 -1.21
N GLU A 333 26.77 10.65 -2.00
CA GLU A 333 27.13 12.06 -1.76
C GLU A 333 25.94 13.04 -1.72
N PRO A 334 24.91 12.93 -2.58
CA PRO A 334 23.83 13.92 -2.60
C PRO A 334 23.00 13.94 -1.30
N LEU A 335 22.45 15.11 -0.96
CA LEU A 335 21.57 15.33 0.20
C LEU A 335 20.16 15.77 -0.22
N ASP A 336 19.72 15.32 -1.40
CA ASP A 336 18.45 15.73 -1.98
C ASP A 336 17.25 15.18 -1.21
N TRP A 337 16.06 15.72 -1.47
CA TRP A 337 14.80 15.10 -1.11
C TRP A 337 13.94 14.93 -2.34
N TYR A 338 13.28 13.78 -2.47
CA TYR A 338 12.39 13.47 -3.59
C TYR A 338 10.98 13.23 -3.08
N THR A 339 10.02 14.05 -3.50
CA THR A 339 8.61 13.95 -3.09
C THR A 339 7.66 14.24 -4.25
N GLY A 340 6.45 13.70 -4.20
CA GLY A 340 5.53 13.82 -5.33
C GLY A 340 4.06 14.08 -5.03
N ALA A 341 3.64 13.88 -3.78
CA ALA A 341 2.26 14.16 -3.42
C ALA A 341 2.10 14.49 -1.94
N ILE A 342 1.12 15.36 -1.66
CA ILE A 342 0.52 15.49 -0.34
C ILE A 342 -0.59 14.43 -0.23
N MET A 343 -0.59 13.66 0.85
CA MET A 343 -1.66 12.71 1.16
C MET A 343 -2.38 13.19 2.41
N LEU A 344 -3.62 13.63 2.24
CA LEU A 344 -4.37 14.41 3.22
C LEU A 344 -5.78 13.87 3.37
N VAL A 345 -6.23 13.69 4.62
CA VAL A 345 -7.65 13.54 4.98
C VAL A 345 -8.14 14.93 5.36
N GLY A 346 -8.78 15.64 4.43
CA GLY A 346 -9.09 17.07 4.58
C GLY A 346 -8.97 17.85 3.27
N GLU A 347 -8.48 19.07 3.30
CA GLU A 347 -8.27 19.94 2.13
C GLU A 347 -7.12 20.94 2.31
N LEU A 348 -6.51 21.36 1.20
CA LEU A 348 -5.57 22.48 1.21
C LEU A 348 -6.33 23.79 1.29
N VAL A 349 -5.72 24.78 1.93
CA VAL A 349 -6.26 26.15 2.05
C VAL A 349 -5.17 27.17 1.76
N ASP A 350 -5.59 28.40 1.44
CA ASP A 350 -4.70 29.52 1.09
C ASP A 350 -3.93 30.11 2.29
#